data_AF-A0A167YAU3-F1
#
_entry.id   AF-A0A167YAU3-F1
#
_cell.length_a   1.000
_cell.length_b   1.000
_cell.length_c   1.000
_cell.angle_alpha   90.00
_cell.angle_beta   90.00
_cell.angle_gamma   90.00
#
_symmetry.space_group_name_H-M   'P 1'
#
loop_
_entity.id
_entity.type
_entity.pdbx_description
1 polymer ?
#
loop_
_entity_poly.entity_id
_entity_poly.type
_entity_poly.pdbx_seq_one_letter_code
_entity_poly.pdbx_strand_id
1 'polypeptide(L)'
;MSVPAYHDSLPCACAPPFKSLSLSLGLSHIEPAPSVPALEAAKALIAAELSHHPPPSPSSSKSASSANPYAHLTSPSPLDTTRYEAQDPSSSRASPNDVEPPLRRAYTSAAYLASRVQNLQLLDAYGANAWLLSNHHLENQLRALERELAQTRRDMDEVNIKRARRQELVKAELHALEDTWKKGVGRVLETEVAVHEIQAQIRDELRKRSSVHK
;
A
#
# COMPACT_ATOMS: atom_id res chain seq x y z
N MET A 1 -13.00 -41.47 54.02
CA MET A 1 -12.77 -41.55 52.55
C MET A 1 -13.08 -40.18 51.94
N SER A 2 -12.17 -39.69 51.11
CA SER A 2 -12.25 -38.59 50.13
C SER A 2 -12.58 -37.14 50.55
N VAL A 3 -11.48 -36.39 50.75
CA VAL A 3 -11.05 -35.12 50.11
C VAL A 3 -12.10 -34.12 49.58
N PRO A 4 -11.98 -32.82 49.95
CA PRO A 4 -12.62 -31.67 49.28
C PRO A 4 -11.76 -31.16 48.11
N ALA A 5 -12.36 -30.88 46.95
CA ALA A 5 -11.68 -30.24 45.82
C ALA A 5 -11.80 -28.70 45.93
N TYR A 6 -10.85 -28.08 46.63
CA TYR A 6 -10.45 -26.70 46.38
C TYR A 6 -9.47 -26.74 45.20
N HIS A 7 -9.88 -26.21 44.04
CA HIS A 7 -8.92 -25.82 43.00
C HIS A 7 -8.66 -24.34 43.16
N ASP A 8 -7.71 -24.05 44.03
CA ASP A 8 -7.05 -22.76 44.11
C ASP A 8 -6.42 -22.43 42.75
N SER A 9 -6.66 -21.19 42.36
CA SER A 9 -6.13 -20.54 41.19
C SER A 9 -4.60 -20.51 41.27
N LEU A 10 -3.92 -21.39 40.55
CA LEU A 10 -2.47 -21.26 40.40
C LEU A 10 -2.19 -20.06 39.49
N PRO A 11 -1.46 -19.04 39.97
CA PRO A 11 -1.05 -17.92 39.15
C PRO A 11 -0.17 -18.43 38.01
N CYS A 12 -0.51 -18.04 36.78
CA CYS A 12 0.27 -18.33 35.59
C CYS A 12 1.65 -17.63 35.70
N ALA A 13 2.59 -18.27 36.38
CA ALA A 13 3.99 -17.89 36.41
C ALA A 13 4.66 -18.38 35.12
N CYS A 14 4.36 -17.72 34.01
CA CYS A 14 5.09 -17.88 32.76
C CYS A 14 4.98 -16.59 31.93
N ALA A 15 5.50 -15.49 32.48
CA ALA A 15 5.83 -14.31 31.71
C ALA A 15 7.36 -14.27 31.52
N PRO A 16 7.91 -14.79 30.42
CA PRO A 16 9.26 -14.41 30.04
C PRO A 16 9.29 -12.89 29.78
N PRO A 17 10.39 -12.18 30.10
CA PRO A 17 10.53 -10.76 29.81
C PRO A 17 10.84 -10.58 28.31
N PHE A 18 9.90 -10.93 27.43
CA PHE A 18 9.95 -10.43 26.06
C PHE A 18 9.58 -8.95 26.12
N LYS A 19 10.58 -8.11 26.34
CA LYS A 19 10.52 -6.68 26.06
C LYS A 19 10.09 -6.52 24.60
N SER A 20 8.79 -6.29 24.40
CA SER A 20 8.19 -5.57 23.29
C SER A 20 8.94 -5.68 21.95
N LEU A 21 8.94 -6.86 21.33
CA LEU A 21 9.09 -6.96 19.87
C LEU A 21 7.71 -6.76 19.24
N SER A 22 7.17 -5.55 19.40
CA SER A 22 5.99 -5.13 18.66
C SER A 22 6.40 -4.79 17.22
N LEU A 23 6.38 -5.80 16.33
CA LEU A 23 5.86 -5.73 14.95
C LEU A 23 6.28 -7.01 14.19
N SER A 24 5.28 -7.72 13.64
CA SER A 24 5.32 -8.44 12.35
C SER A 24 6.72 -8.82 11.85
N LEU A 25 7.16 -10.03 12.16
CA LEU A 25 8.53 -10.51 11.91
C LEU A 25 8.77 -10.91 10.44
N GLY A 26 8.73 -9.94 9.53
CA GLY A 26 9.32 -10.09 8.20
C GLY A 26 10.75 -9.52 8.22
N LEU A 27 11.78 -10.37 8.41
CA LEU A 27 13.18 -9.93 8.37
C LEU A 27 13.71 -9.91 6.93
N SER A 28 13.15 -9.02 6.10
CA SER A 28 13.41 -8.95 4.66
C SER A 28 14.88 -8.79 4.24
N HIS A 29 15.78 -8.34 5.11
CA HIS A 29 17.21 -8.22 4.81
C HIS A 29 18.05 -9.43 5.25
N ILE A 30 17.51 -10.30 6.11
CA ILE A 30 18.18 -11.52 6.58
C ILE A 30 17.65 -12.73 5.83
N GLU A 31 16.33 -12.83 5.70
CA GLU A 31 15.65 -13.94 5.06
C GLU A 31 15.88 -13.92 3.55
N PRO A 32 16.16 -15.09 2.94
CA PRO A 32 16.20 -15.18 1.49
C PRO A 32 14.84 -14.83 0.89
N ALA A 33 14.83 -14.35 -0.35
CA ALA A 33 13.59 -14.08 -1.06
C ALA A 33 12.71 -15.35 -1.09
N PRO A 34 11.41 -15.25 -0.77
CA PRO A 34 10.54 -16.40 -0.71
C PRO A 34 10.44 -17.05 -2.09
N SER A 35 10.43 -18.39 -2.12
CA SER A 35 10.23 -19.12 -3.36
C SER A 35 8.82 -18.90 -3.91
N VAL A 36 8.67 -18.92 -5.24
CA VAL A 36 7.36 -18.80 -5.91
C VAL A 36 6.30 -19.74 -5.33
N PRO A 37 6.55 -21.04 -5.09
CA PRO A 37 5.53 -21.92 -4.50
C PRO A 37 5.14 -21.53 -3.07
N ALA A 38 6.07 -21.01 -2.26
CA ALA A 38 5.75 -20.53 -0.92
C ALA A 38 4.85 -19.29 -0.95
N LEU A 39 5.06 -18.40 -1.93
CA LEU A 39 4.19 -17.24 -2.15
C LEU A 39 2.78 -17.66 -2.59
N GLU A 40 2.67 -18.63 -3.49
CA GLU A 40 1.37 -19.16 -3.93
C GLU A 40 0.61 -19.82 -2.79
N ALA A 41 1.29 -20.64 -1.98
CA ALA A 41 0.70 -21.26 -0.79
C ALA A 41 0.21 -20.20 0.22
N ALA A 42 1.02 -19.17 0.50
CA ALA A 42 0.64 -18.09 1.39
C ALA A 42 -0.59 -17.32 0.87
N LYS A 43 -0.62 -17.01 -0.44
CA LYS A 43 -1.78 -16.36 -1.08
C LYS A 43 -3.04 -17.23 -1.01
N ALA A 44 -2.91 -18.54 -1.19
CA ALA A 44 -4.05 -19.46 -1.09
C ALA A 44 -4.64 -19.47 0.33
N LEU A 45 -3.78 -19.48 1.37
CA LEU A 45 -4.22 -19.37 2.76
C LEU A 45 -4.91 -18.02 3.04
N ILE A 46 -4.34 -16.91 2.55
CA ILE A 46 -4.97 -15.58 2.69
C ILE A 46 -6.35 -15.56 2.01
N ALA A 47 -6.49 -16.13 0.83
CA ALA A 47 -7.76 -16.21 0.12
C ALA A 47 -8.80 -17.05 0.89
N ALA A 48 -8.37 -18.16 1.50
CA ALA A 48 -9.21 -18.95 2.39
C ALA A 48 -9.67 -18.13 3.59
N GLU A 49 -8.79 -17.40 4.27
CA GLU A 49 -9.16 -16.54 5.41
C GLU A 49 -10.10 -15.39 5.00
N LEU A 50 -9.85 -14.73 3.86
CA LEU A 50 -10.71 -13.66 3.33
C LEU A 50 -12.14 -14.15 3.03
N SER A 51 -12.33 -15.43 2.74
CA SER A 51 -13.67 -16.02 2.57
C SER A 51 -14.42 -16.18 3.90
N HIS A 52 -13.68 -16.37 5.01
CA HIS A 52 -14.26 -16.45 6.36
C HIS A 52 -14.49 -15.06 6.97
N HIS A 53 -13.63 -14.10 6.64
CA HIS A 53 -13.68 -12.73 7.12
C HIS A 53 -13.60 -11.72 5.96
N PRO A 54 -14.72 -11.43 5.29
CA PRO A 54 -14.73 -10.44 4.21
C PRO A 54 -14.38 -9.05 4.75
N PRO A 55 -13.57 -8.26 4.03
CA PRO A 55 -13.23 -6.89 4.45
C PRO A 55 -14.49 -6.00 4.44
N PRO A 56 -14.57 -5.01 5.34
CA PRO A 56 -15.66 -4.05 5.30
C PRO A 56 -15.64 -3.30 3.97
N SER A 57 -16.76 -3.29 3.25
CA SER A 57 -16.93 -2.48 2.04
C SER A 57 -16.58 -1.02 2.35
N PRO A 58 -15.84 -0.32 1.47
CA PRO A 58 -15.53 1.09 1.70
C PRO A 58 -16.85 1.85 1.85
N SER A 59 -17.09 2.38 3.06
CA SER A 59 -18.20 3.28 3.32
C SER A 59 -18.07 4.43 2.33
N SER A 60 -18.97 4.47 1.36
CA SER A 60 -19.17 5.64 0.51
C SER A 60 -19.76 6.72 1.42
N SER A 61 -18.90 7.31 2.24
CA SER A 61 -19.16 8.60 2.88
C SER A 61 -19.19 9.60 1.73
N LYS A 62 -20.38 9.72 1.12
CA LYS A 62 -20.70 10.81 0.19
C LYS A 62 -20.74 12.11 1.00
N SER A 63 -19.59 12.56 1.46
CA SER A 63 -19.39 13.90 1.99
C SER A 63 -18.80 14.74 0.86
N ALA A 64 -19.64 15.06 -0.11
CA ALA A 64 -19.42 16.20 -0.98
C ALA A 64 -20.79 16.67 -1.47
N SER A 65 -21.27 17.77 -0.91
CA SER A 65 -22.20 18.66 -1.57
C SER A 65 -21.50 19.23 -2.81
N SER A 66 -21.29 18.38 -3.81
CA SER A 66 -20.86 18.81 -5.14
C SER A 66 -21.98 19.69 -5.67
N ALA A 67 -21.65 20.94 -5.98
CA ALA A 67 -22.56 21.88 -6.64
C ALA A 67 -23.10 21.35 -7.99
N ASN A 68 -22.59 20.21 -8.48
CA ASN A 68 -23.17 19.52 -9.62
C ASN A 68 -23.35 18.01 -9.33
N PRO A 69 -24.57 17.56 -8.98
CA PRO A 69 -24.87 16.14 -8.76
C PRO A 69 -24.86 15.32 -10.06
N TYR A 70 -24.55 15.93 -11.21
CA TYR A 70 -24.49 15.28 -12.52
C TYR A 70 -23.06 15.09 -13.05
N ALA A 71 -22.03 15.55 -12.33
CA ALA A 71 -20.63 15.46 -12.79
C ALA A 71 -20.16 14.01 -13.07
N HIS A 72 -20.79 13.02 -12.45
CA HIS A 72 -20.54 11.60 -12.66
C HIS A 72 -21.44 10.95 -13.72
N LEU A 73 -22.47 11.66 -14.21
CA LEU A 73 -23.48 11.15 -15.15
C LEU A 73 -23.29 11.66 -16.57
N THR A 74 -22.41 12.63 -16.81
CA THR A 74 -22.31 13.27 -18.11
C THR A 74 -20.86 13.31 -18.56
N SER A 75 -20.47 12.37 -19.42
CA SER A 75 -19.35 12.62 -20.33
C SER A 75 -19.70 13.92 -21.07
N PRO A 76 -18.87 14.97 -21.04
CA PRO A 76 -19.23 16.24 -21.63
C PRO A 76 -19.58 16.03 -23.11
N SER A 77 -20.81 16.37 -23.49
CA SER A 77 -21.18 16.43 -24.90
C SER A 77 -20.24 17.42 -25.60
N PRO A 78 -19.75 17.12 -26.82
CA PRO A 78 -18.90 18.05 -27.57
C PRO A 78 -19.52 19.45 -27.58
N LEU A 79 -18.71 20.46 -27.26
CA LEU A 79 -19.17 21.85 -27.25
C LEU A 79 -19.64 22.21 -28.67
N ASP A 80 -20.88 22.68 -28.79
CA ASP A 80 -21.45 23.09 -30.07
C ASP A 80 -20.75 24.36 -30.58
N THR A 81 -19.96 24.22 -31.65
CA THR A 81 -19.22 25.31 -32.28
C THR A 81 -20.00 26.02 -33.39
N THR A 82 -21.17 25.50 -33.79
CA THR A 82 -21.97 26.03 -34.91
C THR A 82 -22.37 27.49 -34.70
N ARG A 83 -22.48 27.92 -33.45
CA ARG A 83 -22.74 29.32 -33.07
C ARG A 83 -21.66 30.31 -33.55
N TYR A 84 -20.43 29.86 -33.72
CA TYR A 84 -19.27 30.70 -34.08
C TYR A 84 -18.90 30.62 -35.57
N GLU A 85 -19.62 29.80 -36.35
CA GLU A 85 -19.45 29.74 -37.79
C GLU A 85 -19.99 31.01 -38.45
N ALA A 86 -19.48 31.33 -39.65
CA ALA A 86 -19.89 32.51 -40.40
C ALA A 86 -21.38 32.45 -40.72
N GLN A 87 -22.09 33.57 -40.51
CA GLN A 87 -23.53 33.65 -40.78
C GLN A 87 -23.76 33.95 -42.26
N ASP A 88 -24.58 33.12 -42.91
CA ASP A 88 -25.03 33.38 -44.28
C ASP A 88 -25.96 34.61 -44.32
N PRO A 89 -25.86 35.44 -45.38
CA PRO A 89 -26.75 36.57 -45.55
C PRO A 89 -28.20 36.10 -45.73
N SER A 90 -29.16 36.81 -45.12
CA SER A 90 -30.59 36.52 -45.29
C SER A 90 -31.00 36.58 -46.76
N SER A 91 -31.84 35.65 -47.23
CA SER A 91 -32.34 35.63 -48.60
C SER A 91 -33.08 36.92 -48.95
N SER A 92 -32.98 37.40 -50.20
CA SER A 92 -33.49 38.72 -50.62
C SER A 92 -35.03 38.86 -50.59
N ARG A 93 -35.75 37.84 -50.11
CA ARG A 93 -37.22 37.76 -50.02
C ARG A 93 -37.71 37.38 -48.61
N ALA A 94 -36.99 37.81 -47.57
CA ALA A 94 -37.31 37.55 -46.17
C ALA A 94 -38.47 38.45 -45.67
N SER A 95 -39.38 37.89 -44.86
CA SER A 95 -40.40 38.69 -44.16
C SER A 95 -39.74 39.49 -43.03
N PRO A 96 -40.34 40.59 -42.55
CA PRO A 96 -39.76 41.38 -41.45
C PRO A 96 -39.49 40.59 -40.16
N ASN A 97 -40.22 39.48 -39.93
CA ASN A 97 -39.98 38.59 -38.79
C ASN A 97 -38.77 37.66 -38.98
N ASP A 98 -38.33 37.42 -40.22
CA ASP A 98 -37.19 36.55 -40.52
C ASP A 98 -35.84 37.28 -40.43
N VAL A 99 -35.86 38.62 -40.28
CA VAL A 99 -34.68 39.49 -40.26
C VAL A 99 -34.17 39.77 -38.84
N GLU A 100 -35.02 39.72 -37.81
CA GLU A 100 -34.62 40.00 -36.42
C GLU A 100 -33.59 38.98 -35.87
N PRO A 101 -33.76 37.65 -36.03
CA PRO A 101 -32.80 36.69 -35.52
C PRO A 101 -31.39 36.80 -36.13
N PRO A 102 -31.19 36.94 -37.46
CA PRO A 102 -29.86 37.12 -38.03
C PRO A 102 -29.26 38.49 -37.66
N LEU A 103 -30.06 39.56 -37.57
CA LEU A 103 -29.56 40.87 -37.14
C LEU A 103 -29.07 40.85 -35.69
N ARG A 104 -29.84 40.25 -34.78
CA ARG A 104 -29.46 40.07 -33.38
C ARG A 104 -28.18 39.27 -33.27
N ARG A 105 -28.07 38.17 -34.01
CA ARG A 105 -26.84 37.35 -34.05
C ARG A 105 -25.64 38.12 -34.61
N ALA A 106 -25.81 38.92 -35.66
CA ALA A 106 -24.77 39.77 -36.23
C ALA A 106 -24.30 40.86 -35.24
N TYR A 107 -25.22 41.47 -34.51
CA TYR A 107 -24.87 42.44 -33.47
C TYR A 107 -24.08 41.79 -32.33
N THR A 108 -24.51 40.60 -31.88
CA THR A 108 -23.78 39.86 -30.84
C THR A 108 -22.38 39.44 -31.28
N SER A 109 -22.20 39.02 -32.54
CA SER A 109 -20.88 38.66 -33.06
C SER A 109 -19.99 39.89 -33.22
N ALA A 110 -20.53 41.03 -33.68
CA ALA A 110 -19.79 42.29 -33.77
C ALA A 110 -19.30 42.77 -32.40
N ALA A 111 -20.16 42.73 -31.38
CA ALA A 111 -19.80 43.08 -30.00
C ALA A 111 -18.72 42.14 -29.43
N TYR A 112 -18.84 40.83 -29.68
CA TYR A 112 -17.82 39.85 -29.28
C TYR A 112 -16.48 40.11 -29.97
N LEU A 113 -16.47 40.35 -31.28
CA LEU A 113 -15.24 40.64 -32.02
C LEU A 113 -14.58 41.94 -31.54
N ALA A 114 -15.35 42.98 -31.22
CA ALA A 114 -14.81 44.20 -30.63
C ALA A 114 -14.11 43.91 -29.28
N SER A 115 -14.73 43.12 -28.41
CA SER A 115 -14.11 42.70 -27.14
C SER A 115 -12.86 41.82 -27.38
N ARG A 116 -12.88 40.97 -28.39
CA ARG A 116 -11.74 40.12 -28.76
C ARG A 116 -10.55 40.94 -29.24
N VAL A 117 -10.77 42.00 -30.02
CA VAL A 117 -9.71 42.90 -30.46
C VAL A 117 -9.06 43.57 -29.24
N GLN A 118 -9.86 44.06 -28.29
CA GLN A 118 -9.34 44.63 -27.05
C GLN A 118 -8.53 43.61 -26.24
N ASN A 119 -9.01 42.38 -26.11
CA ASN A 119 -8.29 41.29 -25.43
C ASN A 119 -6.98 40.94 -26.14
N LEU A 120 -6.96 40.93 -27.48
CA LEU A 120 -5.75 40.68 -28.27
C LEU A 120 -4.74 41.81 -28.12
N GLN A 121 -5.17 43.07 -28.03
CA GLN A 121 -4.27 44.20 -27.75
C GLN A 121 -3.61 44.07 -26.37
N LEU A 122 -4.38 43.65 -25.35
CA LEU A 122 -3.82 43.37 -24.02
C LEU A 122 -2.87 42.17 -24.03
N LEU A 123 -3.21 41.13 -24.80
CA LEU A 123 -2.36 39.95 -24.94
C LEU A 123 -1.06 40.27 -25.68
N ASP A 124 -1.10 41.11 -26.71
CA ASP A 124 0.09 41.56 -27.45
C ASP A 124 1.01 42.40 -26.55
N ALA A 125 0.42 43.29 -25.74
CA ALA A 125 1.17 44.14 -24.82
C ALA A 125 1.79 43.38 -23.62
N TYR A 126 1.08 42.41 -23.03
CA TYR A 126 1.47 41.79 -21.75
C TYR A 126 1.64 40.27 -21.79
N GLY A 127 1.21 39.60 -22.86
CA GLY A 127 1.15 38.14 -22.94
C GLY A 127 2.51 37.48 -22.82
N ALA A 128 3.53 38.00 -23.51
CA ALA A 128 4.89 37.47 -23.44
C ALA A 128 5.45 37.54 -22.01
N ASN A 129 5.26 38.67 -21.33
CA ASN A 129 5.74 38.87 -19.95
C ASN A 129 4.97 38.00 -18.95
N ALA A 130 3.65 37.88 -19.09
CA ALA A 130 2.83 37.01 -18.26
C ALA A 130 3.22 35.54 -18.43
N TRP A 131 3.52 35.12 -19.66
CA TRP A 131 3.98 33.77 -19.97
C TRP A 131 5.34 33.46 -19.33
N LEU A 132 6.31 34.37 -19.45
CA LEU A 132 7.63 34.20 -18.81
C LEU A 132 7.53 34.12 -17.29
N LEU A 133 6.69 34.95 -16.66
CA LEU A 133 6.46 34.89 -15.22
C LEU A 133 5.82 33.57 -14.79
N SER A 134 4.83 33.10 -15.56
CA SER A 134 4.21 31.79 -15.33
C SER A 134 5.22 30.65 -15.43
N ASN A 135 6.08 30.67 -16.46
CA ASN A 135 7.16 29.68 -16.62
C ASN A 135 8.12 29.72 -15.43
N HIS A 136 8.55 30.90 -15.00
CA HIS A 136 9.40 31.04 -13.83
C HIS A 136 8.73 30.48 -12.56
N HIS A 137 7.42 30.68 -12.40
CA HIS A 137 6.67 30.09 -11.30
C HIS A 137 6.63 28.55 -11.38
N LEU A 138 6.36 27.99 -12.56
CA LEU A 138 6.35 26.55 -12.81
C LEU A 138 7.72 25.92 -12.56
N GLU A 139 8.81 26.56 -13.01
CA GLU A 139 10.17 26.11 -12.73
C GLU A 139 10.46 26.09 -11.22
N ASN A 140 10.02 27.10 -10.48
CA ASN A 140 10.22 27.15 -9.03
C ASN A 140 9.40 26.08 -8.30
N GLN A 141 8.16 25.82 -8.74
CA GLN A 141 7.36 24.70 -8.23
C GLN A 141 8.04 23.36 -8.52
N LEU A 142 8.53 23.15 -9.74
CA LEU A 142 9.26 21.95 -10.12
C LEU A 142 10.50 21.76 -9.23
N ARG A 143 11.32 22.79 -9.05
CA ARG A 143 12.50 22.76 -8.16
C ARG A 143 12.12 22.50 -6.69
N ALA A 144 10.94 22.92 -6.25
CA ALA A 144 10.46 22.61 -4.89
C ALA A 144 10.11 21.12 -4.77
N LEU A 145 9.33 20.59 -5.71
CA LEU A 145 8.94 19.18 -5.75
C LEU A 145 10.15 18.25 -5.90
N GLU A 146 11.12 18.61 -6.73
CA GLU A 146 12.37 17.84 -6.86
C GLU A 146 13.18 17.80 -5.56
N ARG A 147 13.21 18.92 -4.80
CA ARG A 147 13.86 18.96 -3.49
C ARG A 147 13.12 18.10 -2.46
N GLU A 148 11.80 18.17 -2.43
CA GLU A 148 10.96 17.33 -1.55
C GLU A 148 11.13 15.85 -1.88
N LEU A 149 11.15 15.50 -3.16
CA LEU A 149 11.42 14.14 -3.63
C LEU A 149 12.82 13.68 -3.21
N ALA A 150 13.85 14.52 -3.39
CA ALA A 150 15.21 14.17 -2.99
C ALA A 150 15.33 14.00 -1.47
N GLN A 151 14.64 14.84 -0.68
CA GLN A 151 14.59 14.73 0.77
C GLN A 151 13.89 13.46 1.23
N THR A 152 12.68 13.20 0.73
CA THR A 152 11.93 11.98 1.07
C THR A 152 12.68 10.70 0.70
N ARG A 153 13.41 10.69 -0.43
CA ARG A 153 14.30 9.57 -0.78
C ARG A 153 15.42 9.37 0.24
N ARG A 154 16.09 10.44 0.67
CA ARG A 154 17.12 10.34 1.72
C ARG A 154 16.54 9.83 3.03
N ASP A 155 15.36 10.31 3.42
CA ASP A 155 14.69 9.87 4.64
C ASP A 155 14.31 8.38 4.56
N MET A 156 13.81 7.92 3.39
CA MET A 156 13.56 6.51 3.12
C MET A 156 14.84 5.67 3.20
N ASP A 157 15.93 6.13 2.61
CA ASP A 157 17.22 5.44 2.63
C ASP A 157 17.78 5.34 4.05
N GLU A 158 17.68 6.40 4.84
CA GLU A 158 18.09 6.40 6.25
C GLU A 158 17.29 5.38 7.07
N VAL A 159 15.96 5.33 6.89
CA VAL A 159 15.11 4.33 7.54
C VAL A 159 15.47 2.92 7.09
N ASN A 160 15.75 2.72 5.80
CA ASN A 160 16.15 1.42 5.25
C ASN A 160 17.50 0.94 5.82
N ILE A 161 18.49 1.83 5.88
CA ILE A 161 19.81 1.54 6.49
C ILE A 161 19.66 1.21 7.98
N LYS A 162 18.86 1.99 8.73
CA LYS A 162 18.59 1.71 10.14
C LYS A 162 17.90 0.36 10.33
N ARG A 163 16.96 0.00 9.46
CA ARG A 163 16.27 -1.29 9.47
C ARG A 163 17.25 -2.43 9.19
N ALA A 164 18.04 -2.31 8.13
CA ALA A 164 19.04 -3.32 7.75
C ALA A 164 20.04 -3.55 8.89
N ARG A 165 20.57 -2.49 9.50
CA ARG A 165 21.49 -2.60 10.64
C ARG A 165 20.85 -3.31 11.84
N ARG A 166 19.60 -2.98 12.17
CA ARG A 166 18.89 -3.66 13.28
C ARG A 166 18.69 -5.14 12.98
N GLN A 167 18.32 -5.48 11.75
CA GLN A 167 18.14 -6.86 11.35
C GLN A 167 19.46 -7.63 11.40
N GLU A 168 20.57 -7.07 10.89
CA GLU A 168 21.88 -7.75 10.95
C GLU A 168 22.35 -8.01 12.38
N LEU A 169 22.08 -7.11 13.33
CA LEU A 169 22.38 -7.36 14.75
C LEU A 169 21.59 -8.56 15.30
N VAL A 170 20.29 -8.65 14.99
CA VAL A 170 19.43 -9.75 15.43
C VAL A 170 19.80 -11.07 14.75
N LYS A 171 20.34 -11.03 13.53
CA LYS A 171 20.78 -12.22 12.78
C LYS A 171 21.79 -13.06 13.57
N ALA A 172 22.81 -12.41 14.13
CA ALA A 172 23.84 -13.09 14.90
C ALA A 172 23.26 -13.75 16.17
N GLU A 173 22.34 -13.07 16.85
CA GLU A 173 21.64 -13.60 18.02
C GLU A 173 20.75 -14.81 17.65
N LEU A 174 20.01 -14.72 16.54
CA LEU A 174 19.18 -15.82 16.04
C LEU A 174 20.01 -17.06 15.70
N HIS A 175 21.14 -16.92 15.02
CA HIS A 175 22.02 -18.05 14.73
C HIS A 175 22.60 -18.67 16.00
N ALA A 176 23.00 -17.86 16.98
CA ALA A 176 23.48 -18.37 18.26
C ALA A 176 22.38 -19.14 19.02
N LEU A 177 21.14 -18.64 19.01
CA LEU A 177 19.99 -19.34 19.59
C LEU A 177 19.66 -20.63 18.84
N GLU A 178 19.72 -20.63 17.53
CA GLU A 178 19.49 -21.81 16.70
C GLU A 178 20.54 -22.90 16.96
N ASP A 179 21.82 -22.53 17.03
CA ASP A 179 22.91 -23.47 17.30
C ASP A 179 22.86 -24.04 18.72
N THR A 180 22.55 -23.19 19.71
CA THR A 180 22.40 -23.65 21.10
C THR A 180 21.18 -24.56 21.26
N TRP A 181 20.08 -24.27 20.57
CA TRP A 181 18.92 -25.13 20.52
C TRP A 181 19.22 -26.48 19.84
N LYS A 182 19.85 -26.49 18.65
CA LYS A 182 20.27 -27.71 17.95
C LYS A 182 21.17 -28.58 18.82
N LYS A 183 22.16 -27.99 19.50
CA LYS A 183 23.03 -28.69 20.45
C LYS A 183 22.25 -29.23 21.65
N GLY A 184 21.31 -28.46 22.18
CA GLY A 184 20.44 -28.88 23.28
C GLY A 184 19.61 -30.12 22.91
N VAL A 185 18.94 -30.08 21.76
CA VAL A 185 18.15 -31.21 21.23
C VAL A 185 19.05 -32.40 20.92
N GLY A 186 20.20 -32.18 20.29
CA GLY A 186 21.18 -33.23 20.00
C GLY A 186 21.64 -33.97 21.26
N ARG A 187 21.97 -33.23 22.33
CA ARG A 187 22.35 -33.82 23.62
C ARG A 187 21.22 -34.64 24.25
N VAL A 188 19.97 -34.19 24.16
CA VAL A 188 18.82 -34.96 24.67
C VAL A 188 18.70 -36.28 23.90
N LEU A 189 18.77 -36.24 22.57
CA LEU A 189 18.74 -37.45 21.74
C LEU A 189 19.90 -38.41 22.04
N GLU A 190 21.13 -37.89 22.18
CA GLU A 190 22.29 -38.69 22.58
C GLU A 190 22.08 -39.38 23.93
N THR A 191 21.50 -38.68 24.91
CA THR A 191 21.19 -39.28 26.21
C THR A 191 20.09 -40.33 26.13
N GLU A 192 19.06 -40.12 25.32
CA GLU A 192 17.99 -41.12 25.10
C GLU A 192 18.55 -42.38 24.44
N VAL A 193 19.41 -42.24 23.44
CA VAL A 193 20.09 -43.37 22.78
C VAL A 193 20.96 -44.14 23.78
N ALA A 194 21.80 -43.44 24.57
CA ALA A 194 22.64 -44.08 25.58
C ALA A 194 21.82 -44.83 26.65
N VAL A 195 20.68 -44.27 27.08
CA VAL A 195 19.75 -44.93 28.00
C VAL A 195 19.17 -46.20 27.36
N HIS A 196 18.76 -46.15 26.09
CA HIS A 196 18.26 -47.31 25.37
C HIS A 196 19.32 -48.41 25.18
N GLU A 197 20.58 -48.04 24.91
CA GLU A 197 21.70 -48.99 24.81
C GLU A 197 21.96 -49.70 26.14
N ILE A 198 22.01 -48.95 27.25
CA ILE A 198 22.19 -49.53 28.59
C ILE A 198 21.02 -50.47 28.93
N GLN A 199 19.78 -50.09 28.63
CA GLN A 199 18.63 -50.96 28.83
C GLN A 199 18.70 -52.25 28.00
N ALA A 200 19.24 -52.19 26.77
CA ALA A 200 19.46 -53.37 25.93
C ALA A 200 20.52 -54.30 26.54
N GLN A 201 21.65 -53.76 26.97
CA GLN A 201 22.72 -54.51 27.64
C GLN A 201 22.20 -55.20 28.91
N ILE A 202 21.42 -54.51 29.74
CA ILE A 202 20.79 -55.08 30.94
C ILE A 202 19.87 -56.25 30.57
N ARG A 203 19.02 -56.10 29.54
CA ARG A 203 18.14 -57.19 29.08
C ARG A 203 18.92 -58.41 28.60
N ASP A 204 20.01 -58.22 27.88
CA ASP A 204 20.82 -59.32 27.37
C ASP A 204 21.60 -60.03 28.49
N GLU A 205 22.12 -59.31 29.48
CA GLU A 205 22.73 -59.91 30.67
C GLU A 205 21.72 -60.70 31.51
N LEU A 206 20.50 -60.19 31.68
CA LEU A 206 19.42 -60.93 32.36
C LEU A 206 19.06 -62.22 31.60
N ARG A 207 19.01 -62.19 30.26
CA ARG A 207 18.80 -63.39 29.45
C ARG A 207 19.91 -64.41 29.66
N LYS A 208 21.19 -64.00 29.60
CA LYS A 208 22.33 -64.90 29.83
C LYS A 208 22.28 -65.56 31.22
N ARG A 209 21.98 -64.78 32.27
CA ARG A 209 21.85 -65.31 33.64
C ARG A 209 20.70 -66.32 33.75
N SER A 210 19.57 -66.06 33.09
CA SER A 210 18.44 -66.97 33.08
C SER A 210 18.71 -68.29 32.34
N SER A 211 19.55 -68.28 31.30
CA SER A 211 19.98 -69.50 30.60
C SER A 211 21.03 -70.32 31.36
N VAL A 212 21.81 -69.70 32.25
CA VAL A 212 22.82 -70.39 33.07
C VAL A 212 22.20 -71.10 34.29
N HIS A 213 21.01 -70.68 34.73
CA HIS A 213 20.28 -71.30 35.85
C HIS A 213 19.26 -72.36 35.41
N LYS A 214 19.38 -72.89 34.19
CA LYS A 214 18.50 -73.91 33.61
C LYS A 214 19.33 -75.10 33.15
#